data_AF-A0A4U1C6S7-F1
#
_entry.id   AF-A0A4U1C6S7-F1
#
_cell.length_a   1.000
_cell.length_b   1.000
_cell.length_c   1.000
_cell.angle_alpha   90.00
_cell.angle_beta   90.00
_cell.angle_gamma   90.00
#
_symmetry.space_group_name_H-M   'P 1'
#
loop_
_entity.id
_entity.type
_entity.pdbx_description
1 polymer ?
#
loop_
_entity_poly.entity_id
_entity_poly.type
_entity_poly.pdbx_seq_one_letter_code
_entity_poly.pdbx_strand_id
1 'polypeptide(L)'
;MKFKIILTVHICGLLLSCNTNKKQFDVPGTYVNNTSGKYSIASDTLVIEALEQNRFKVNRKTGFNLISDGKKGRREYGTEKWNTIYNEKTGVLTETQRGKELIFYPDSNMLMIGRRVYKKLD
;
A
#
# COMPACT_ATOMS: atom_id res chain seq x y z
N MET A 1 43.72 38.78 19.48
CA MET A 1 42.81 37.81 20.15
C MET A 1 41.36 37.86 19.63
N LYS A 2 41.10 38.28 18.37
CA LYS A 2 39.74 38.38 17.79
C LYS A 2 39.45 37.29 16.74
N PHE A 3 40.50 36.69 16.15
CA PHE A 3 40.38 35.64 15.13
C PHE A 3 40.04 34.24 15.67
N LYS A 4 40.39 33.94 16.94
CA LYS A 4 40.09 32.62 17.54
C LYS A 4 38.60 32.42 17.83
N ILE A 5 37.85 33.50 18.06
CA ILE A 5 36.42 33.44 18.39
C ILE A 5 35.57 33.17 17.14
N ILE A 6 36.01 33.64 15.96
CA ILE A 6 35.28 33.43 14.70
C ILE A 6 35.38 31.97 14.24
N LEU A 7 36.50 31.29 14.55
CA LEU A 7 36.69 29.89 14.16
C LEU A 7 35.85 28.90 14.98
N THR A 8 35.48 29.26 16.22
CA THR A 8 34.71 28.39 17.13
C THR A 8 33.21 28.35 16.77
N VAL A 9 32.69 29.41 16.15
CA VAL A 9 31.28 29.50 15.75
C VAL A 9 30.97 28.66 14.49
N HIS A 10 31.97 28.40 13.64
CA HIS A 10 31.79 27.61 12.42
C HIS A 10 31.68 26.09 12.65
N ILE A 11 32.12 25.58 13.81
CA ILE A 11 32.10 24.14 14.13
C ILE A 11 30.77 23.70 14.75
N CYS A 12 29.97 24.62 15.28
CA CYS A 12 28.71 24.27 15.96
C CYS A 12 27.49 24.15 15.02
N GLY A 13 27.62 24.50 13.73
CA GLY A 13 26.53 24.45 12.75
C GLY A 13 26.29 23.10 12.08
N LEU A 14 27.15 22.11 12.30
CA LEU A 14 27.14 20.84 11.55
C LEU A 14 26.34 19.69 12.21
N LEU A 15 25.74 19.91 13.38
CA LEU A 15 24.99 18.85 14.10
C LEU A 15 23.47 18.87 13.89
N LEU A 16 22.95 19.69 12.97
CA LEU A 16 21.51 19.71 12.61
C LEU A 16 21.17 18.85 11.38
N SER A 17 22.07 17.94 10.98
CA SER A 17 21.83 17.07 9.82
C SER A 17 21.08 15.78 10.20
N CYS A 18 19.97 15.57 9.50
CA CYS A 18 19.24 14.30 9.33
C CYS A 18 18.42 13.75 10.51
N ASN A 19 17.42 14.52 10.97
CA ASN A 19 16.13 13.88 11.23
C ASN A 19 15.40 13.72 9.90
N THR A 20 15.70 12.65 9.15
CA THR A 20 14.83 12.25 8.05
C THR A 20 13.51 11.82 8.65
N ASN A 21 12.54 12.74 8.70
CA ASN A 21 11.14 12.39 8.84
C ASN A 21 10.85 11.35 7.75
N LYS A 22 10.79 10.06 8.12
CA LYS A 22 10.35 9.01 7.21
C LYS A 22 8.95 9.44 6.78
N LYS A 23 8.81 9.86 5.53
CA LYS A 23 7.53 10.29 4.97
C LYS A 23 6.60 9.09 5.06
N GLN A 24 5.69 9.13 6.03
CA GLN A 24 4.71 8.08 6.21
C GLN A 24 3.67 8.27 5.11
N PHE A 25 3.74 7.41 4.10
CA PHE A 25 2.72 7.35 3.06
C PHE A 25 1.40 6.94 3.70
N ASP A 26 0.28 7.56 3.32
CA ASP A 26 -1.05 7.16 3.78
C ASP A 26 -1.62 5.93 3.03
N VAL A 27 -0.72 5.15 2.44
CA VAL A 27 -1.04 3.92 1.71
C VAL A 27 -1.30 2.71 2.62
N PRO A 28 -0.61 2.52 3.77
CA PRO A 28 -0.88 1.40 4.66
C PRO A 28 -2.32 1.41 5.16
N GLY A 29 -2.89 0.22 5.33
CA GLY A 29 -4.26 0.06 5.79
C GLY A 29 -4.90 -1.23 5.31
N THR A 30 -6.15 -1.39 5.70
CA THR A 30 -6.99 -2.51 5.26
C THR A 30 -7.97 -2.02 4.20
N TYR A 31 -7.99 -2.70 3.07
CA TYR A 31 -8.84 -2.37 1.94
C TYR A 31 -9.76 -3.54 1.63
N VAL A 32 -11.03 -3.26 1.37
CA VAL A 32 -12.03 -4.30 1.12
C VAL A 32 -12.69 -4.11 -0.23
N ASN A 33 -13.03 -5.21 -0.87
CA ASN A 33 -13.85 -5.26 -2.08
C ASN A 33 -14.88 -6.39 -1.95
N ASN A 34 -16.12 -6.11 -2.35
CA ASN A 34 -17.15 -7.11 -2.51
C ASN A 34 -17.63 -7.08 -3.96
N THR A 35 -17.66 -8.24 -4.60
CA THR A 35 -18.09 -8.38 -5.99
C THR A 35 -19.07 -9.55 -6.09
N SER A 36 -20.15 -9.37 -6.84
CA SER A 36 -21.10 -10.42 -7.18
C SER A 36 -21.29 -10.45 -8.68
N GLY A 37 -21.35 -11.63 -9.27
CA GLY A 37 -21.60 -11.84 -10.68
C GLY A 37 -22.37 -13.13 -10.92
N LYS A 38 -22.65 -13.43 -12.19
CA LYS A 38 -23.43 -14.61 -12.60
C LYS A 38 -22.84 -15.94 -12.12
N TYR A 39 -21.52 -16.00 -11.96
CA TYR A 39 -20.79 -17.24 -11.70
C TYR A 39 -20.17 -17.30 -10.31
N SER A 40 -20.12 -16.19 -9.57
CA SER A 40 -19.52 -16.19 -8.24
C SER A 40 -19.88 -14.96 -7.41
N ILE A 41 -19.73 -15.11 -6.10
CA ILE A 41 -19.79 -14.02 -5.12
C ILE A 41 -18.46 -14.04 -4.37
N ALA A 42 -17.75 -12.92 -4.35
CA ALA A 42 -16.44 -12.78 -3.74
C ALA A 42 -16.39 -11.62 -2.75
N SER A 43 -15.62 -11.84 -1.68
CA SER A 43 -15.22 -10.80 -0.73
C SER A 43 -13.71 -10.87 -0.61
N ASP A 44 -13.06 -9.74 -0.78
CA ASP A 44 -11.62 -9.64 -0.85
C ASP A 44 -11.13 -8.59 0.15
N THR A 45 -10.03 -8.91 0.81
CA THR A 45 -9.38 -8.06 1.79
C THR A 45 -7.90 -7.96 1.45
N LEU A 46 -7.41 -6.73 1.32
CA LEU A 46 -6.01 -6.42 1.13
C LEU A 46 -5.52 -5.69 2.37
N VAL A 47 -4.47 -6.20 3.00
CA VAL A 47 -3.76 -5.51 4.07
C VAL A 47 -2.44 -5.03 3.51
N ILE A 48 -2.24 -3.71 3.48
CA ILE A 48 -0.99 -3.08 3.03
C ILE A 48 -0.21 -2.61 4.25
N GLU A 49 1.02 -3.10 4.37
CA GLU A 49 1.94 -2.80 5.47
C GLU A 49 3.14 -2.03 4.89
N ALA A 50 3.50 -0.92 5.53
CA ALA A 50 4.76 -0.24 5.20
C ALA A 50 5.95 -1.10 5.61
N LEU A 51 6.94 -1.19 4.74
CA LEU A 51 8.27 -1.72 5.07
C LEU A 51 9.24 -0.53 5.18
N GLU A 52 10.43 -0.67 4.61
CA GLU A 52 11.42 0.41 4.55
C GLU A 52 11.21 1.31 3.34
N GLN A 53 11.40 2.62 3.54
CA GLN A 53 11.33 3.64 2.48
C GLN A 53 9.98 3.60 1.75
N ASN A 54 10.00 3.37 0.43
CA ASN A 54 8.83 3.28 -0.45
C ASN A 54 8.41 1.83 -0.73
N ARG A 55 8.83 0.87 0.10
CA ARG A 55 8.48 -0.54 -0.07
C ARG A 55 7.30 -0.91 0.81
N PHE A 56 6.41 -1.75 0.27
CA PHE A 56 5.22 -2.21 0.97
C PHE A 56 5.01 -3.69 0.75
N LYS A 57 4.47 -4.33 1.78
CA LYS A 57 3.98 -5.70 1.71
C LYS A 57 2.47 -5.69 1.61
N VAL A 58 1.92 -6.46 0.68
CA VAL A 58 0.48 -6.62 0.52
C VAL A 58 0.12 -8.06 0.81
N ASN A 59 -0.80 -8.26 1.75
CA ASN A 59 -1.40 -9.57 2.05
C ASN A 59 -2.85 -9.56 1.58
N ARG A 60 -3.16 -10.34 0.54
CA ARG A 60 -4.51 -10.49 -0.01
C ARG A 60 -5.16 -11.74 0.52
N LYS A 61 -6.40 -11.64 0.97
CA LYS A 61 -7.26 -12.77 1.32
C LYS A 61 -8.58 -12.63 0.60
N THR A 62 -8.93 -13.62 -0.21
CA THR A 62 -10.21 -13.67 -0.91
C THR A 62 -11.02 -14.85 -0.40
N GLY A 63 -12.27 -14.61 -0.04
CA GLY A 63 -13.26 -15.67 0.07
C GLY A 63 -14.22 -15.58 -1.12
N PHE A 64 -14.56 -16.71 -1.72
CA PHE A 64 -15.53 -16.73 -2.83
C PHE A 64 -16.42 -17.96 -2.79
N ASN A 65 -17.59 -17.86 -3.40
CA ASN A 65 -18.50 -18.96 -3.64
C ASN A 65 -18.76 -19.03 -5.14
N LEU A 66 -18.60 -20.19 -5.75
CA LEU A 66 -19.05 -20.42 -7.12
C LEU A 66 -20.58 -20.54 -7.15
N ILE A 67 -21.19 -20.08 -8.24
CA ILE A 67 -22.61 -20.25 -8.52
C ILE A 67 -22.73 -21.24 -9.67
N SER A 68 -23.41 -22.36 -9.43
CA SER A 68 -23.80 -23.34 -10.45
C SER A 68 -25.31 -23.53 -10.38
N ASP A 69 -25.99 -23.49 -11.52
CA ASP A 69 -27.44 -23.66 -11.62
C ASP A 69 -28.24 -22.75 -10.67
N GLY A 70 -27.76 -21.51 -10.52
CA GLY A 70 -28.36 -20.51 -9.63
C GLY A 70 -28.13 -20.76 -8.13
N LYS A 71 -27.44 -21.84 -7.76
CA LYS A 71 -27.16 -22.20 -6.37
C LYS A 71 -25.75 -21.79 -5.97
N LYS A 72 -25.65 -21.16 -4.79
CA LYS A 72 -24.38 -20.78 -4.17
C LYS A 72 -23.70 -22.04 -3.62
N GLY A 73 -22.51 -22.33 -4.14
CA GLY A 73 -21.65 -23.41 -3.66
C GLY A 73 -20.96 -23.09 -2.33
N ARG A 74 -20.12 -24.02 -1.87
CA ARG A 74 -19.31 -23.87 -0.66
C ARG A 74 -18.39 -22.64 -0.75
N ARG A 75 -18.06 -22.06 0.40
CA ARG A 75 -17.07 -20.98 0.48
C ARG A 75 -15.66 -21.56 0.30
N GLU A 76 -14.91 -20.97 -0.62
CA GLU A 76 -13.50 -21.24 -0.88
C GLU A 76 -12.67 -20.01 -0.51
N TYR A 77 -11.37 -20.24 -0.25
CA TYR A 77 -10.44 -19.20 0.20
C TYR A 77 -9.16 -19.22 -0.61
N GLY A 78 -8.71 -18.03 -1.02
CA GLY A 78 -7.41 -17.79 -1.65
C GLY A 78 -6.60 -16.78 -0.85
N THR A 79 -5.28 -16.93 -0.86
CA THR A 79 -4.36 -15.97 -0.23
C THR A 79 -3.20 -15.68 -1.17
N GLU A 80 -2.78 -14.42 -1.24
CA GLU A 80 -1.60 -14.00 -1.97
C GLU A 80 -0.76 -13.04 -1.11
N LYS A 81 0.55 -13.04 -1.33
CA LYS A 81 1.49 -12.12 -0.70
C LYS A 81 2.32 -11.46 -1.79
N TRP A 82 2.43 -10.14 -1.73
CA TRP A 82 3.13 -9.34 -2.73
C TRP A 82 4.12 -8.40 -2.05
N ASN A 83 5.29 -8.23 -2.66
CA ASN A 83 6.20 -7.15 -2.33
C ASN A 83 6.05 -6.08 -3.41
N THR A 84 5.92 -4.83 -3.00
CA THR A 84 5.62 -3.72 -3.90
C THR A 84 6.51 -2.52 -3.62
N ILE A 85 6.70 -1.67 -4.63
CA ILE A 85 7.44 -0.41 -4.56
C ILE A 85 6.50 0.71 -4.98
N TYR A 86 6.37 1.74 -4.15
CA TYR A 86 5.53 2.91 -4.40
C TYR A 86 6.30 3.98 -5.16
N ASN A 87 5.65 4.52 -6.19
CA ASN A 87 6.10 5.69 -6.93
C ASN A 87 5.27 6.89 -6.50
N GLU A 88 5.88 7.80 -5.74
CA GLU A 88 5.22 9.01 -5.24
C GLU A 88 4.71 9.94 -6.34
N LYS A 89 5.34 9.93 -7.52
CA LYS A 89 4.95 10.82 -8.62
C LYS A 89 3.66 10.35 -9.28
N THR A 90 3.40 9.04 -9.28
CA THR A 90 2.26 8.44 -9.99
C THR A 90 1.20 7.88 -9.05
N GLY A 91 1.50 7.72 -7.76
CA GLY A 91 0.59 7.08 -6.80
C GLY A 91 0.44 5.57 -7.01
N VAL A 92 1.38 4.94 -7.73
CA VAL A 92 1.30 3.52 -8.10
C VAL A 92 2.23 2.68 -7.24
N LEU A 93 1.71 1.58 -6.68
CA LEU A 93 2.49 0.48 -6.14
C LEU A 93 2.69 -0.57 -7.22
N THR A 94 3.94 -0.86 -7.57
CA THR A 94 4.28 -1.92 -8.53
C THR A 94 4.78 -3.15 -7.78
N GLU A 95 4.12 -4.29 -8.00
CA GLU A 95 4.53 -5.58 -7.47
C GLU A 95 5.76 -6.12 -8.20
N THR A 96 6.73 -6.64 -7.45
CA THR A 96 8.10 -6.85 -7.97
C THR A 96 8.30 -8.15 -8.75
N GLN A 97 7.43 -9.15 -8.63
CA GLN A 97 7.60 -10.47 -9.28
C GLN A 97 6.84 -10.60 -10.60
N ARG A 98 5.61 -10.10 -10.65
CA ARG A 98 4.67 -10.24 -11.77
C ARG A 98 4.23 -8.89 -12.33
N GLY A 99 4.73 -7.77 -11.79
CA GLY A 99 4.47 -6.44 -12.32
C GLY A 99 3.03 -5.95 -12.11
N LYS A 100 2.31 -6.49 -11.13
CA LYS A 100 0.94 -6.04 -10.84
C LYS A 100 0.98 -4.60 -10.33
N GLU A 101 0.15 -3.74 -10.92
CA GLU A 101 0.01 -2.36 -10.47
C GLU A 101 -1.21 -2.19 -9.56
N LEU A 102 -1.01 -1.45 -8.48
CA LEU A 102 -2.06 -1.01 -7.57
C LEU A 102 -2.03 0.52 -7.54
N ILE A 103 -3.12 1.17 -7.96
CA ILE A 103 -3.20 2.62 -8.04
C ILE A 103 -3.92 3.12 -6.80
N PHE A 104 -3.27 3.98 -6.01
CA PHE A 104 -3.85 4.55 -4.80
C PHE A 104 -4.39 5.96 -5.08
N TYR A 105 -5.64 6.21 -4.66
CA TYR A 105 -6.32 7.49 -4.80
C TYR A 105 -6.57 8.09 -3.40
N PRO A 106 -5.62 8.88 -2.88
CA PRO A 106 -5.65 9.37 -1.51
C PRO A 106 -6.92 10.19 -1.21
N ASP A 107 -7.38 11.02 -2.15
CA ASP A 107 -8.54 11.90 -1.95
C ASP A 107 -9.86 11.13 -1.71
N SER A 108 -9.91 9.86 -2.11
CA SER A 108 -11.12 9.02 -2.04
C SER A 108 -10.95 7.79 -1.14
N ASN A 109 -9.77 7.59 -0.54
CA ASN A 109 -9.42 6.39 0.19
C ASN A 109 -9.69 5.09 -0.62
N MET A 110 -9.42 5.13 -1.93
CA MET A 110 -9.61 4.00 -2.84
C MET A 110 -8.30 3.46 -3.36
N LEU A 111 -8.29 2.16 -3.64
CA LEU A 111 -7.18 1.44 -4.27
C LEU A 111 -7.72 0.63 -5.45
N MET A 112 -7.10 0.76 -6.61
CA MET A 112 -7.48 0.01 -7.81
C MET A 112 -6.45 -1.04 -8.17
N ILE A 113 -6.92 -2.24 -8.53
CA ILE A 113 -6.11 -3.31 -9.12
C ILE A 113 -6.81 -3.76 -10.40
N GLY A 114 -6.28 -3.34 -11.55
CA GLY A 114 -6.97 -3.50 -12.83
C GLY A 114 -8.36 -2.84 -12.75
N ARG A 115 -9.43 -3.63 -12.85
CA ARG A 115 -10.83 -3.15 -12.76
C ARG A 115 -11.45 -3.27 -11.37
N ARG A 116 -10.74 -3.83 -10.39
CA ARG A 116 -11.25 -4.00 -9.02
C ARG A 116 -10.99 -2.74 -8.22
N VAL A 117 -12.01 -2.22 -7.57
CA VAL A 117 -11.93 -1.05 -6.69
C VAL A 117 -12.06 -1.53 -5.24
N TYR A 118 -11.09 -1.20 -4.42
CA TYR A 118 -11.11 -1.47 -2.99
C TYR A 118 -11.26 -0.16 -2.23
N LYS A 119 -12.04 -0.19 -1.16
CA LYS A 119 -12.20 0.94 -0.25
C LYS A 119 -11.36 0.69 1.01
N LYS A 120 -10.56 1.66 1.42
CA LYS A 120 -9.85 1.65 2.70
C LYS A 120 -10.88 1.69 3.84
N LEU A 121 -10.68 0.89 4.87
CA LEU A 121 -11.45 1.00 6.10
C LEU A 121 -10.90 2.19 6.90
N ASP A 122 -11.81 3.02 7.41
CA ASP A 122 -11.51 4.19 8.26
C ASP A 122 -11.02 3.75 9.65
#